data_AF-A0A8R7RB26-F1
#
_entry.id   AF-A0A8R7RB26-F1
#
_cell.length_a   1.000
_cell.length_b   1.000
_cell.length_c   1.000
_cell.angle_alpha   90.00
_cell.angle_beta   90.00
_cell.angle_gamma   90.00
#
_symmetry.space_group_name_H-M   'P 1'
#
loop_
_entity.id
_entity.type
_entity.pdbx_description
1 polymer ?
#
loop_
_entity_poly.entity_id
_entity_poly.type
_entity_poly.pdbx_seq_one_letter_code
_entity_poly.pdbx_strand_id
1 'polypeptide(L)'
;MQKGKDVNNGIKVVSIVGVGGIGKTTLAQKVFNDNTIQGEFSKKIWLSVNQNFSDVDLLRRVIIEAGGGAQPPESSKTSLHKTLKNTLIDHKTFLVMDDVWNHRAWDDVLKIPLDNAAASGSRVLVTTRDEGVARGVKAMWPYHHVDAWSLLKKQACSSEIDEDHINTLKDIRLEIIQKCDCLPIAVKVMGGLLRESGGLRRDWQQVLDDSKWSTTKLPDDLNHTVYLSYEYMPSYLKQCFLYYSFLPKSRIFNIDKVVAMWISEGFIQGNSSDLEELGRNYYKELVSRSMIEPDKLYAELWVCNMHDVVRSFAQYMTKDEALIAQDGDNDILGKLGSQKFLRLSIETNRSQSGELDWKSLHAQQSVRTLISAVQIKMMPGDSLVTFSSLRTLHIESADMAVLVESLYQLKHLRYLALVNADISILPENIGKMKLLQFLVLVGCIKLVNLPDSIVKLGQLRLLSLPGGCMVPRGFSGLTNMRRL
;
A
#
# COMPACT_ATOMS: atom_id res chain seq x y z
N MET A 1 22.30 19.97 56.91
CA MET A 1 21.19 19.05 56.52
C MET A 1 20.34 19.81 55.51
N GLN A 2 20.10 19.43 54.27
CA GLN A 2 20.07 18.17 53.54
C GLN A 2 20.79 18.34 52.18
N LYS A 3 21.58 17.35 51.77
CA LYS A 3 22.03 17.18 50.37
C LYS A 3 20.81 16.78 49.54
N GLY A 4 20.46 17.58 48.53
CA GLY A 4 19.36 17.32 47.60
C GLY A 4 19.88 16.72 46.28
N LYS A 5 19.80 15.38 46.19
CA LYS A 5 19.73 14.51 45.00
C LYS A 5 20.44 14.96 43.70
N ASP A 6 21.52 14.26 43.36
CA ASP A 6 22.02 14.10 41.99
C ASP A 6 20.87 13.64 41.06
N VAL A 7 20.47 14.51 40.14
CA VAL A 7 19.53 14.16 39.06
C VAL A 7 20.33 13.40 38.01
N ASN A 8 20.08 12.11 37.90
CA ASN A 8 20.74 11.23 36.94
C ASN A 8 20.46 11.73 35.50
N ASN A 9 21.50 12.25 34.85
CA ASN A 9 21.45 12.96 33.56
C ASN A 9 21.38 12.01 32.34
N GLY A 10 20.98 10.75 32.55
CA GLY A 10 20.98 9.69 31.53
C GLY A 10 19.86 9.83 30.50
N ILE A 11 20.11 9.32 29.30
CA ILE A 11 19.12 9.31 28.22
C ILE A 11 17.94 8.43 28.61
N LYS A 12 16.72 8.97 28.48
CA LYS A 12 15.50 8.20 28.74
C LYS A 12 15.13 7.38 27.51
N VAL A 13 15.02 6.06 27.71
CA VAL A 13 14.54 5.11 26.71
C VAL A 13 13.07 4.82 26.98
N VAL A 14 12.26 4.77 25.93
CA VAL A 14 10.84 4.44 25.94
C VAL A 14 10.63 3.30 24.94
N SER A 15 9.80 2.29 25.28
CA SER A 15 9.55 1.16 24.39
C SER A 15 8.07 1.02 24.04
N ILE A 16 7.76 0.77 22.77
CA ILE A 16 6.46 0.30 22.29
C ILE A 16 6.59 -1.21 22.04
N VAL A 17 5.90 -2.01 22.83
CA VAL A 17 5.92 -3.48 22.73
C VAL A 17 4.56 -4.00 22.27
N GLY A 18 4.56 -5.02 21.42
CA GLY A 18 3.35 -5.70 20.99
C GLY A 18 3.58 -6.61 19.79
N VAL A 19 2.58 -7.42 19.46
CA VAL A 19 2.67 -8.42 18.38
C VAL A 19 2.99 -7.81 17.00
N GLY A 20 3.46 -8.64 16.06
CA GLY A 20 3.68 -8.21 14.68
C GLY A 20 2.41 -7.61 14.08
N GLY A 21 2.49 -6.54 13.28
CA GLY A 21 1.30 -5.93 12.68
C GLY A 21 0.42 -5.07 13.61
N ILE A 22 0.74 -4.93 14.91
CA ILE A 22 -0.05 -4.10 15.84
C ILE A 22 0.09 -2.57 15.62
N GLY A 23 0.85 -2.13 14.61
CA GLY A 23 1.01 -0.71 14.29
C GLY A 23 2.06 0.05 15.13
N LYS A 24 3.03 -0.65 15.74
CA LYS A 24 4.11 -0.02 16.53
C LYS A 24 4.91 0.99 15.71
N THR A 25 5.38 0.58 14.53
CA THR A 25 6.08 1.43 13.57
C THR A 25 5.23 2.64 13.18
N THR A 26 3.94 2.44 12.93
CA THR A 26 3.00 3.52 12.60
C THR A 26 2.87 4.54 13.73
N LEU A 27 2.80 4.08 14.98
CA LEU A 27 2.76 4.96 16.15
C LEU A 27 4.09 5.73 16.31
N ALA A 28 5.21 5.03 16.20
CA ALA A 28 6.53 5.65 16.29
C ALA A 28 6.72 6.71 15.19
N GLN A 29 6.24 6.45 13.96
CA GLN A 29 6.28 7.43 12.86
C GLN A 29 5.44 8.67 13.17
N LYS A 30 4.25 8.51 13.77
CA LYS A 30 3.43 9.65 14.19
C LYS A 30 4.14 10.50 15.24
N VAL A 31 4.78 9.88 16.23
CA VAL A 31 5.57 10.60 17.24
C VAL A 31 6.76 11.30 16.59
N PHE A 32 7.49 10.63 15.70
CA PHE A 32 8.66 11.18 15.03
C PHE A 32 8.33 12.38 14.12
N ASN A 33 7.16 12.37 13.47
CA ASN A 33 6.70 13.42 12.57
C ASN A 33 5.88 14.51 13.27
N ASP A 34 5.66 14.42 14.58
CA ASP A 34 4.88 15.40 15.33
C ASP A 34 5.59 16.76 15.40
N ASN A 35 4.86 17.86 15.15
CA ASN A 35 5.44 19.22 15.09
C ASN A 35 6.11 19.65 16.40
N THR A 36 5.61 19.19 17.57
CA THR A 36 6.23 19.49 18.85
C THR A 36 7.57 18.76 18.98
N ILE A 37 7.65 17.50 18.55
CA ILE A 37 8.91 16.74 18.48
C ILE A 37 9.89 17.38 17.48
N GLN A 38 9.39 17.86 16.34
CA GLN A 38 10.21 18.54 15.33
C GLN A 38 10.83 19.84 15.85
N GLY A 39 10.10 20.60 16.68
CA GLY A 39 10.61 21.84 17.29
C GLY A 39 11.53 21.63 18.49
N GLU A 40 11.42 20.49 19.19
CA GLU A 40 12.14 20.25 20.45
C GLU A 40 13.51 19.57 20.27
N PHE A 41 13.70 18.78 19.21
CA PHE A 41 14.92 17.99 18.98
C PHE A 41 15.66 18.45 17.72
N SER A 42 16.91 18.92 17.88
CA SER A 42 17.73 19.43 16.78
C SER A 42 18.32 18.32 15.90
N LYS A 43 18.37 17.07 16.40
CA LYS A 43 18.72 15.87 15.63
C LYS A 43 17.64 14.81 15.80
N LYS A 44 17.16 14.27 14.69
CA LYS A 44 16.14 13.22 14.66
C LYS A 44 16.61 12.10 13.78
N ILE A 45 16.69 10.90 14.33
CA ILE A 45 17.32 9.75 13.69
C ILE A 45 16.31 8.61 13.70
N TRP A 46 16.05 8.01 12.55
CA TRP A 46 15.21 6.82 12.42
C TRP A 46 16.04 5.64 11.93
N LEU A 47 16.07 4.55 12.69
CA LEU A 47 16.82 3.34 12.34
C LEU A 47 15.90 2.13 12.33
N SER A 48 15.92 1.38 11.23
CA SER A 48 15.37 0.03 11.19
C SER A 48 16.46 -0.98 11.59
N VAL A 49 16.23 -1.75 12.65
CA VAL A 49 17.21 -2.70 13.19
C VAL A 49 16.88 -4.12 12.76
N ASN A 50 17.61 -4.62 11.78
CA ASN A 50 17.42 -6.00 11.29
C ASN A 50 17.82 -7.03 12.36
N GLN A 51 17.27 -8.24 12.27
CA GLN A 51 17.57 -9.35 13.20
C GLN A 51 19.06 -9.70 13.23
N ASN A 52 19.71 -9.67 12.06
CA ASN A 52 21.15 -9.84 11.91
C ASN A 52 21.77 -8.48 11.58
N PHE A 53 22.13 -7.69 12.59
CA PHE A 53 22.82 -6.42 12.40
C PHE A 53 24.33 -6.57 12.68
N SER A 54 25.12 -5.79 11.96
CA SER A 54 26.54 -5.55 12.24
C SER A 54 26.67 -4.24 13.02
N ASP A 55 27.46 -4.25 14.11
CA ASP A 55 27.75 -3.05 14.91
C ASP A 55 28.25 -1.88 14.04
N VAL A 56 29.13 -2.19 13.08
CA VAL A 56 29.75 -1.21 12.17
C VAL A 56 28.68 -0.60 11.25
N ASP A 57 27.81 -1.42 10.69
CA ASP A 57 26.76 -0.95 9.77
C ASP A 57 25.65 -0.20 10.50
N LEU A 58 25.36 -0.58 11.75
CA LEU A 58 24.44 0.17 12.59
C LEU A 58 24.99 1.57 12.88
N LEU A 59 26.25 1.67 13.35
CA LEU A 59 26.91 2.95 13.62
C LEU A 59 26.99 3.86 12.38
N ARG A 60 27.35 3.30 11.22
CA ARG A 60 27.39 4.05 9.96
C ARG A 60 26.03 4.64 9.62
N ARG A 61 24.97 3.84 9.71
CA ARG A 61 23.60 4.32 9.44
C ARG A 61 23.20 5.44 10.40
N VAL A 62 23.51 5.32 11.70
CA VAL A 62 23.21 6.39 12.67
C VAL A 62 23.93 7.69 12.32
N ILE A 63 25.20 7.63 11.94
CA ILE A 63 25.99 8.81 11.57
C ILE A 63 25.39 9.50 10.35
N ILE A 64 25.05 8.74 9.31
CA ILE A 64 24.45 9.27 8.08
C ILE A 64 23.11 9.96 8.39
N GLU A 65 22.22 9.28 9.10
CA GLU A 65 20.90 9.81 9.48
C GLU A 65 20.99 11.00 10.44
N ALA A 66 22.06 11.09 11.24
CA ALA A 66 22.34 12.27 12.07
C ALA A 66 22.85 13.48 11.27
N GLY A 67 23.03 13.36 9.95
CA GLY A 67 23.59 14.40 9.08
C GLY A 67 25.13 14.43 9.08
N GLY A 68 25.78 13.32 9.37
CA GLY A 68 27.22 13.12 9.15
C GLY A 68 27.56 12.87 7.67
N GLY A 69 28.86 12.77 7.35
CA GLY A 69 29.31 12.55 5.97
C GLY A 69 28.80 11.22 5.37
N ALA A 70 28.43 11.26 4.08
CA ALA A 70 27.82 10.13 3.35
C ALA A 70 28.70 8.86 3.26
N GLN A 71 30.00 9.00 3.50
CA GLN A 71 30.99 7.92 3.56
C GLN A 71 31.94 8.21 4.74
N PRO A 72 31.66 7.74 5.97
CA PRO A 72 32.62 7.88 7.05
C PRO A 72 33.91 7.11 6.65
N PRO A 73 35.08 7.77 6.68
CA PRO A 73 36.29 7.31 5.98
C PRO A 73 36.90 6.00 6.52
N GLU A 74 36.39 5.44 7.63
CA GLU A 74 37.00 4.30 8.31
C GLU A 74 35.97 3.24 8.74
N SER A 75 36.40 1.98 8.80
CA SER A 75 35.58 0.81 9.15
C SER A 75 35.68 0.38 10.61
N SER A 76 36.53 1.02 11.41
CA SER A 76 36.75 0.60 12.80
C SER A 76 35.63 1.10 13.73
N LYS A 77 35.17 0.24 14.65
CA LYS A 77 34.13 0.58 15.63
C LYS A 77 34.52 1.81 16.48
N THR A 78 35.79 1.93 16.87
CA THR A 78 36.30 3.01 17.70
C THR A 78 36.26 4.37 17.00
N SER A 79 36.63 4.43 15.72
CA SER A 79 36.57 5.69 14.97
C SER A 79 35.14 6.08 14.62
N LEU A 80 34.26 5.12 14.32
CA LEU A 80 32.83 5.37 14.15
C LEU A 80 32.17 5.88 15.44
N HIS A 81 32.54 5.35 16.62
CA HIS A 81 32.10 5.91 17.90
C HIS A 81 32.52 7.38 18.07
N LYS A 82 33.76 7.73 17.70
CA LYS A 82 34.25 9.11 17.80
C LYS A 82 33.50 10.04 16.83
N THR A 83 33.29 9.59 15.60
CA THR A 83 32.52 10.33 14.59
C THR A 83 31.09 10.58 15.06
N LEU A 84 30.40 9.54 15.52
CA LEU A 84 29.03 9.68 16.04
C LEU A 84 28.97 10.65 17.23
N LYS A 85 29.91 10.56 18.17
CA LYS A 85 30.00 11.51 19.29
C LYS A 85 30.12 12.96 18.81
N ASN A 86 31.03 13.22 17.87
CA ASN A 86 31.22 14.57 17.33
C ASN A 86 29.99 15.07 16.56
N THR A 87 29.22 14.18 15.91
CA THR A 87 27.99 14.56 15.20
C THR A 87 26.83 14.90 16.15
N LEU A 88 26.81 14.30 17.35
CA LEU A 88 25.73 14.46 18.32
C LEU A 88 26.01 15.50 19.41
N ILE A 89 27.25 15.98 19.53
CA ILE A 89 27.64 16.95 20.56
C ILE A 89 26.76 18.21 20.47
N ASP A 90 26.33 18.72 21.61
CA ASP A 90 25.46 19.89 21.77
C ASP A 90 24.09 19.80 21.07
N HIS A 91 23.73 18.63 20.53
CA HIS A 91 22.45 18.40 19.89
C HIS A 91 21.52 17.58 20.79
N LYS A 92 20.34 18.14 21.07
CA LYS A 92 19.25 17.40 21.70
C LYS A 92 18.69 16.42 20.67
N THR A 93 18.89 15.14 20.93
CA THR A 93 18.68 14.07 19.93
C THR A 93 17.45 13.22 20.27
N PHE A 94 16.61 12.98 19.28
CA PHE A 94 15.56 11.96 19.33
C PHE A 94 15.92 10.81 18.40
N LEU A 95 16.12 9.63 18.97
CA LEU A 95 16.47 8.41 18.23
C LEU A 95 15.29 7.43 18.26
N VAL A 96 14.84 6.98 17.09
CA VAL A 96 13.91 5.86 16.97
C VAL A 96 14.67 4.63 16.48
N MET A 97 14.58 3.55 17.26
CA MET A 97 15.05 2.22 16.88
C MET A 97 13.83 1.33 16.61
N ASP A 98 13.52 1.13 15.34
CA ASP A 98 12.34 0.41 14.87
C ASP A 98 12.64 -1.08 14.65
N ASP A 99 11.68 -1.92 15.06
CA ASP A 99 11.66 -3.39 14.99
C ASP A 99 12.89 -4.06 15.61
N VAL A 100 13.28 -3.67 16.84
CA VAL A 100 14.46 -4.22 17.52
C VAL A 100 14.23 -5.66 17.99
N TRP A 101 15.06 -6.58 17.47
CA TRP A 101 15.05 -8.01 17.83
C TRP A 101 15.96 -8.36 19.01
N ASN A 102 16.99 -7.54 19.26
CA ASN A 102 17.96 -7.81 20.32
C ASN A 102 18.40 -6.50 20.99
N HIS A 103 18.32 -6.43 22.32
CA HIS A 103 18.68 -5.24 23.09
C HIS A 103 20.18 -4.85 22.95
N ARG A 104 21.04 -5.77 22.51
CA ARG A 104 22.46 -5.50 22.21
C ARG A 104 22.67 -4.35 21.22
N ALA A 105 21.75 -4.14 20.28
CA ALA A 105 21.81 -2.99 19.36
C ALA A 105 21.84 -1.65 20.11
N TRP A 106 21.17 -1.58 21.26
CA TRP A 106 21.22 -0.42 22.14
C TRP A 106 22.41 -0.51 23.08
N ASP A 107 22.47 -1.54 23.93
CA ASP A 107 23.41 -1.61 25.05
C ASP A 107 24.88 -1.65 24.62
N ASP A 108 25.20 -2.41 23.57
CA ASP A 108 26.60 -2.71 23.18
C ASP A 108 27.13 -1.76 22.09
N VAL A 109 26.24 -1.02 21.43
CA VAL A 109 26.57 -0.22 20.23
C VAL A 109 26.24 1.26 20.42
N LEU A 110 24.99 1.60 20.70
CA LEU A 110 24.52 3.00 20.60
C LEU A 110 24.47 3.74 21.94
N LYS A 111 24.30 3.02 23.05
CA LYS A 111 24.14 3.63 24.37
C LYS A 111 25.32 4.49 24.78
N ILE A 112 26.54 3.93 24.76
CA ILE A 112 27.77 4.65 25.17
C ILE A 112 28.03 5.91 24.32
N PRO A 113 28.01 5.86 22.98
CA PRO A 113 28.24 7.07 22.19
C PRO A 113 27.14 8.12 22.38
N LEU A 114 25.87 7.72 22.56
CA LEU A 114 24.79 8.67 22.81
C LEU A 114 24.87 9.28 24.21
N ASP A 115 25.00 8.48 25.27
CA ASP A 115 25.06 8.95 26.67
C ASP A 115 26.21 9.94 26.90
N ASN A 116 27.33 9.77 26.16
CA ASN A 116 28.51 10.62 26.33
C ASN A 116 28.50 11.89 25.48
N ALA A 117 27.60 12.04 24.49
CA ALA A 117 27.65 13.14 23.53
C ALA A 117 26.35 13.91 23.38
N ALA A 118 25.20 13.24 23.45
CA ALA A 118 23.92 13.88 23.20
C ALA A 118 23.57 14.86 24.33
N ALA A 119 23.00 16.01 23.97
CA ALA A 119 22.63 17.03 24.95
C ALA A 119 21.54 16.53 25.92
N SER A 120 21.48 17.12 27.11
CA SER A 120 20.46 16.78 28.10
C SER A 120 19.04 16.97 27.52
N GLY A 121 18.13 16.07 27.91
CA GLY A 121 16.79 16.01 27.33
C GLY A 121 16.67 15.12 26.09
N SER A 122 17.76 14.53 25.61
CA SER A 122 17.72 13.51 24.55
C SER A 122 16.88 12.29 24.95
N ARG A 123 16.26 11.64 23.95
CA ARG A 123 15.29 10.55 24.13
C ARG A 123 15.48 9.46 23.09
N VAL A 124 15.19 8.22 23.49
CA VAL A 124 15.21 7.05 22.60
C VAL A 124 13.85 6.37 22.65
N LEU A 125 13.30 6.07 21.48
CA LEU A 125 12.09 5.28 21.32
C LEU A 125 12.45 3.95 20.64
N VAL A 126 12.09 2.84 21.27
CA VAL A 126 12.31 1.48 20.74
C VAL A 126 10.97 0.87 20.38
N THR A 127 10.82 0.28 19.20
CA THR A 127 9.70 -0.61 18.91
C THR A 127 10.20 -2.06 18.89
N THR A 128 9.46 -2.98 19.50
CA THR A 128 9.85 -4.40 19.52
C THR A 128 8.64 -5.31 19.69
N ARG A 129 8.80 -6.58 19.31
CA ARG A 129 7.83 -7.64 19.55
C ARG A 129 8.08 -8.39 20.85
N ASP A 130 9.26 -8.22 21.44
CA ASP A 130 9.72 -8.99 22.59
C ASP A 130 9.86 -8.09 23.83
N GLU A 131 9.09 -8.40 24.88
CA GLU A 131 9.21 -7.73 26.18
C GLU A 131 10.60 -7.89 26.80
N GLY A 132 11.32 -8.97 26.48
CA GLY A 132 12.72 -9.17 26.86
C GLY A 132 13.64 -8.07 26.34
N VAL A 133 13.44 -7.62 25.10
CA VAL A 133 14.20 -6.50 24.51
C VAL A 133 13.92 -5.19 25.25
N ALA A 134 12.64 -4.89 25.52
CA ALA A 134 12.25 -3.69 26.27
C ALA A 134 12.85 -3.65 27.69
N ARG A 135 12.87 -4.80 28.37
CA ARG A 135 13.55 -4.95 29.67
C ARG A 135 15.06 -4.78 29.55
N GLY A 136 15.67 -5.38 28.52
CA GLY A 136 17.12 -5.28 28.26
C GLY A 136 17.58 -3.84 28.10
N VAL A 137 16.87 -3.04 27.29
CA VAL A 137 17.20 -1.61 27.09
C VAL A 137 16.82 -0.71 28.27
N LYS A 138 16.27 -1.28 29.35
CA LYS A 138 15.79 -0.57 30.55
C LYS A 138 14.81 0.55 30.23
N ALA A 139 13.88 0.29 29.31
CA ALA A 139 12.90 1.28 28.90
C ALA A 139 12.02 1.70 30.10
N MET A 140 11.78 3.00 30.22
CA MET A 140 10.71 3.55 31.03
C MET A 140 9.40 3.11 30.37
N TRP A 141 8.47 2.59 31.17
CA TRP A 141 7.28 1.89 30.71
C TRP A 141 6.27 2.83 30.05
N PRO A 142 5.95 2.64 28.76
CA PRO A 142 4.56 2.75 28.36
C PRO A 142 4.11 1.49 27.63
N TYR A 143 3.17 0.78 28.24
CA TYR A 143 2.31 -0.13 27.49
C TYR A 143 1.50 0.71 26.51
N HIS A 144 1.85 0.68 25.23
CA HIS A 144 0.88 1.06 24.21
C HIS A 144 0.07 -0.18 23.83
N HIS A 145 -0.88 -0.55 24.70
CA HIS A 145 -2.01 -1.35 24.23
C HIS A 145 -2.76 -0.45 23.24
N VAL A 146 -2.75 -0.83 21.96
CA VAL A 146 -3.79 -0.31 21.07
C VAL A 146 -5.10 -0.72 21.71
N ASP A 147 -5.91 0.25 22.13
CA ASP A 147 -7.24 -0.01 22.65
C ASP A 147 -8.08 -0.56 21.50
N ALA A 148 -7.98 -1.88 21.30
CA ALA A 148 -8.67 -2.64 20.28
C ALA A 148 -10.18 -2.45 20.42
N TRP A 149 -10.67 -2.23 21.65
CA TRP A 149 -12.07 -1.92 21.85
C TRP A 149 -12.44 -0.56 21.29
N SER A 150 -11.67 0.50 21.56
CA SER A 150 -11.92 1.81 20.96
C SER A 150 -11.92 1.76 19.42
N LEU A 151 -11.09 0.90 18.84
CA LEU A 151 -10.98 0.73 17.40
C LEU A 151 -12.18 -0.04 16.83
N LEU A 152 -12.54 -1.17 17.45
CA LEU A 152 -13.71 -1.97 17.09
C LEU A 152 -14.98 -1.12 17.17
N LYS A 153 -15.15 -0.41 18.28
CA LYS A 153 -16.28 0.47 18.55
C LYS A 153 -16.41 1.55 17.47
N LYS A 154 -15.34 2.30 17.19
CA LYS A 154 -15.33 3.34 16.15
C LYS A 154 -15.68 2.79 14.77
N GLN A 155 -15.30 1.56 14.47
CA GLN A 155 -15.51 0.95 13.17
C GLN A 155 -16.89 0.30 13.03
N ALA A 156 -17.42 -0.28 14.11
CA ALA A 156 -18.74 -0.93 14.13
C ALA A 156 -19.90 0.08 14.24
N CYS A 157 -19.68 1.23 14.89
CA CYS A 157 -20.67 2.29 14.98
C CYS A 157 -21.03 2.86 13.60
N SER A 158 -22.31 3.13 13.39
CA SER A 158 -22.86 3.84 12.23
C SER A 158 -23.96 4.79 12.69
N SER A 159 -24.52 5.60 11.79
CA SER A 159 -25.68 6.45 12.11
C SER A 159 -26.91 5.68 12.61
N GLU A 160 -26.96 4.38 12.36
CA GLU A 160 -28.07 3.49 12.71
C GLU A 160 -27.76 2.58 13.91
N ILE A 161 -26.50 2.52 14.36
CA ILE A 161 -26.07 1.66 15.46
C ILE A 161 -25.67 2.51 16.66
N ASP A 162 -26.51 2.48 17.69
CA ASP A 162 -26.32 3.23 18.93
C ASP A 162 -25.07 2.77 19.71
N GLU A 163 -24.29 3.77 20.12
CA GLU A 163 -23.06 3.59 20.89
C GLU A 163 -23.34 2.95 22.25
N ASP A 164 -24.47 3.28 22.88
CA ASP A 164 -24.86 2.73 24.18
C ASP A 164 -25.21 1.25 24.07
N HIS A 165 -25.84 0.83 22.98
CA HIS A 165 -26.13 -0.58 22.72
C HIS A 165 -24.86 -1.40 22.57
N ILE A 166 -23.90 -0.94 21.76
CA ILE A 166 -22.59 -1.59 21.57
C ILE A 166 -21.84 -1.73 22.91
N ASN A 167 -21.96 -0.77 23.82
CA ASN A 167 -21.32 -0.83 25.14
C ASN A 167 -21.87 -1.96 26.04
N THR A 168 -23.09 -2.46 25.77
CA THR A 168 -23.70 -3.56 26.54
C THR A 168 -23.14 -4.95 26.19
N LEU A 169 -22.51 -5.10 25.02
CA LEU A 169 -22.00 -6.38 24.48
C LEU A 169 -20.58 -6.73 24.98
N LYS A 170 -20.35 -6.64 26.30
CA LYS A 170 -19.00 -6.75 26.88
C LYS A 170 -18.35 -8.13 26.72
N ASP A 171 -19.14 -9.18 26.82
CA ASP A 171 -18.73 -10.58 26.65
C ASP A 171 -18.31 -10.82 25.19
N ILE A 172 -19.23 -10.58 24.24
CA ILE A 172 -19.04 -10.89 22.83
C ILE A 172 -17.88 -10.08 22.23
N ARG A 173 -17.76 -8.79 22.58
CA ARG A 173 -16.70 -7.93 22.03
C ARG A 173 -15.30 -8.39 22.44
N LEU A 174 -15.12 -8.89 23.67
CA LEU A 174 -13.82 -9.30 24.17
C LEU A 174 -13.37 -10.58 23.47
N GLU A 175 -14.28 -11.52 23.25
CA GLU A 175 -14.00 -12.74 22.51
C GLU A 175 -13.66 -12.46 21.04
N ILE A 176 -14.39 -11.56 20.38
CA ILE A 176 -14.07 -11.13 19.00
C ILE A 176 -12.67 -10.51 18.94
N ILE A 177 -12.31 -9.63 19.88
CA ILE A 177 -10.97 -9.01 19.93
C ILE A 177 -9.88 -10.07 20.13
N GLN A 178 -10.14 -11.06 20.99
CA GLN A 178 -9.22 -12.17 21.21
C GLN A 178 -9.03 -13.00 19.93
N LYS A 179 -10.10 -13.32 19.20
CA LYS A 179 -10.02 -14.01 17.89
C LYS A 179 -9.30 -13.21 16.80
N CYS A 180 -9.20 -11.89 16.95
CA CYS A 180 -8.43 -11.02 16.05
C CYS A 180 -6.92 -10.98 16.36
N ASP A 181 -6.41 -11.77 17.31
CA ASP A 181 -5.03 -11.71 17.83
C ASP A 181 -4.60 -10.30 18.27
N CYS A 182 -5.57 -9.46 18.65
CA CYS A 182 -5.36 -8.04 18.93
C CYS A 182 -4.71 -7.23 17.78
N LEU A 183 -4.75 -7.74 16.54
CA LEU A 183 -4.26 -7.04 15.36
C LEU A 183 -5.22 -5.89 15.00
N PRO A 184 -4.80 -4.61 14.98
CA PRO A 184 -5.67 -3.47 14.74
C PRO A 184 -6.41 -3.58 13.41
N ILE A 185 -5.74 -4.05 12.36
CA ILE A 185 -6.38 -4.25 11.06
C ILE A 185 -7.45 -5.35 11.12
N ALA A 186 -7.20 -6.46 11.80
CA ALA A 186 -8.17 -7.54 11.94
C ALA A 186 -9.40 -7.05 12.73
N VAL A 187 -9.15 -6.32 13.82
CA VAL A 187 -10.20 -5.67 14.63
C VAL A 187 -11.02 -4.69 13.80
N LYS A 188 -10.41 -3.88 12.93
CA LYS A 188 -11.13 -2.98 12.01
C LYS A 188 -11.94 -3.75 10.98
N VAL A 189 -11.36 -4.79 10.37
CA VAL A 189 -12.07 -5.65 9.41
C VAL A 189 -13.29 -6.30 10.07
N MET A 190 -13.20 -6.74 11.33
CA MET A 190 -14.36 -7.21 12.08
C MET A 190 -15.36 -6.11 12.40
N GLY A 191 -14.90 -4.94 12.83
CA GLY A 191 -15.80 -3.81 13.06
C GLY A 191 -16.60 -3.49 11.79
N GLY A 192 -15.95 -3.54 10.63
CA GLY A 192 -16.58 -3.37 9.33
C GLY A 192 -17.59 -4.48 9.00
N LEU A 193 -17.24 -5.74 9.28
CA LEU A 193 -18.18 -6.86 9.12
C LEU A 193 -19.41 -6.74 10.03
N LEU A 194 -19.20 -6.42 11.30
CA LEU A 194 -20.26 -6.28 12.30
C LEU A 194 -21.19 -5.12 11.97
N ARG A 195 -20.63 -4.00 11.47
CA ARG A 195 -21.40 -2.87 10.96
C ARG A 195 -22.38 -3.30 9.87
N GLU A 196 -21.96 -4.17 8.95
CA GLU A 196 -22.80 -4.69 7.86
C GLU A 196 -23.75 -5.80 8.32
N SER A 197 -23.41 -6.52 9.39
CA SER A 197 -24.22 -7.63 9.92
C SER A 197 -25.39 -7.14 10.76
N GLY A 198 -25.29 -5.94 11.32
CA GLY A 198 -26.31 -5.32 12.16
C GLY A 198 -25.81 -5.02 13.58
N GLY A 199 -26.53 -4.10 14.25
CA GLY A 199 -26.18 -3.64 15.59
C GLY A 199 -26.63 -4.56 16.72
N LEU A 200 -27.41 -5.61 16.46
CA LEU A 200 -28.04 -6.40 17.52
C LEU A 200 -27.08 -7.44 18.09
N ARG A 201 -27.27 -7.77 19.38
CA ARG A 201 -26.54 -8.87 20.06
C ARG A 201 -26.55 -10.19 19.26
N ARG A 202 -27.69 -10.52 18.64
CA ARG A 202 -27.85 -11.76 17.87
C ARG A 202 -26.94 -11.81 16.65
N ASP A 203 -26.77 -10.68 15.96
CA ASP A 203 -25.95 -10.58 14.75
C ASP A 203 -24.47 -10.77 15.12
N TRP A 204 -24.03 -10.14 16.23
CA TRP A 204 -22.67 -10.29 16.74
C TRP A 204 -22.38 -11.69 17.24
N GLN A 205 -23.34 -12.31 17.94
CA GLN A 205 -23.22 -13.69 18.41
C GLN A 205 -23.11 -14.66 17.24
N GLN A 206 -23.92 -14.47 16.19
CA GLN A 206 -23.84 -15.29 14.97
C GLN A 206 -22.46 -15.21 14.32
N VAL A 207 -21.88 -14.01 14.23
CA VAL A 207 -20.52 -13.84 13.70
C VAL A 207 -19.48 -14.50 14.60
N LEU A 208 -19.61 -14.37 15.93
CA LEU A 208 -18.68 -14.98 16.90
C LEU A 208 -18.69 -16.52 16.83
N ASP A 209 -19.88 -17.11 16.68
CA ASP A 209 -20.10 -18.55 16.69
C ASP A 209 -19.86 -19.21 15.32
N ASP A 210 -19.55 -18.44 14.28
CA ASP A 210 -19.39 -18.99 12.93
C ASP A 210 -18.21 -19.99 12.87
N SER A 211 -18.50 -21.24 12.51
CA SER A 211 -17.49 -22.28 12.30
C SER A 211 -16.34 -21.89 11.35
N LYS A 212 -16.55 -20.90 10.47
CA LYS A 212 -15.55 -20.39 9.53
C LYS A 212 -14.30 -19.82 10.20
N TRP A 213 -14.38 -19.41 11.47
CA TRP A 213 -13.20 -19.01 12.28
C TRP A 213 -12.13 -20.10 12.33
N SER A 214 -12.52 -21.38 12.26
CA SER A 214 -11.65 -22.54 12.42
C SER A 214 -11.40 -23.28 11.09
N THR A 215 -11.52 -22.58 9.96
CA THR A 215 -11.37 -23.19 8.63
C THR A 215 -9.91 -23.58 8.36
N THR A 216 -9.62 -24.88 8.28
CA THR A 216 -8.28 -25.44 8.02
C THR A 216 -7.79 -25.31 6.57
N LYS A 217 -8.58 -24.70 5.68
CA LYS A 217 -8.23 -24.55 4.25
C LYS A 217 -7.23 -23.42 3.99
N LEU A 218 -6.97 -22.56 4.97
CA LEU A 218 -6.04 -21.45 4.86
C LEU A 218 -4.70 -21.82 5.50
N PRO A 219 -3.57 -21.42 4.89
CA PRO A 219 -2.27 -21.45 5.56
C PRO A 219 -2.33 -20.69 6.90
N ASP A 220 -1.61 -21.20 7.89
CA ASP A 220 -1.54 -20.62 9.24
C ASP A 220 -1.06 -19.15 9.24
N ASP A 221 -0.30 -18.76 8.22
CA ASP A 221 0.23 -17.40 8.04
C ASP A 221 -0.84 -16.39 7.58
N LEU A 222 -2.00 -16.84 7.12
CA LEU A 222 -3.09 -15.97 6.68
C LEU A 222 -4.08 -15.67 7.78
N ASN A 223 -4.46 -14.40 7.88
CA ASN A 223 -5.36 -13.95 8.92
C ASN A 223 -6.81 -14.43 8.66
N HIS A 224 -7.31 -15.33 9.52
CA HIS A 224 -8.67 -15.89 9.43
C HIS A 224 -9.78 -14.86 9.60
N THR A 225 -9.49 -13.72 10.23
CA THR A 225 -10.46 -12.63 10.39
C THR A 225 -10.79 -11.99 9.03
N VAL A 226 -9.75 -11.80 8.19
CA VAL A 226 -9.94 -11.31 6.81
C VAL A 226 -10.72 -12.32 5.98
N TYR A 227 -10.46 -13.61 6.16
CA TYR A 227 -11.23 -14.66 5.50
C TYR A 227 -12.71 -14.62 5.87
N LEU A 228 -13.05 -14.50 7.16
CA LEU A 228 -14.43 -14.41 7.59
C LEU A 228 -15.14 -13.21 6.98
N SER A 229 -14.50 -12.03 7.01
CA SER A 229 -15.06 -10.82 6.37
C SER A 229 -15.23 -10.97 4.86
N TYR A 230 -14.31 -11.65 4.18
CA TYR A 230 -14.43 -11.99 2.76
C TYR A 230 -15.57 -12.99 2.49
N GLU A 231 -15.80 -13.95 3.37
CA GLU A 231 -16.87 -14.93 3.25
C GLU A 231 -18.25 -14.28 3.32
N TYR A 232 -18.42 -13.34 4.26
CA TYR A 232 -19.62 -12.51 4.42
C TYR A 232 -19.75 -11.38 3.38
N MET A 233 -18.73 -11.17 2.54
CA MET A 233 -18.77 -10.16 1.49
C MET A 233 -19.75 -10.57 0.38
N PRO A 234 -20.62 -9.66 -0.11
CA PRO A 234 -21.48 -9.93 -1.25
C PRO A 234 -20.69 -10.33 -2.50
N SER A 235 -21.25 -11.23 -3.32
CA SER A 235 -20.56 -11.77 -4.51
C SER A 235 -20.12 -10.68 -5.50
N TYR A 236 -20.91 -9.62 -5.67
CA TYR A 236 -20.60 -8.49 -6.54
C TYR A 236 -19.34 -7.73 -6.10
N LEU A 237 -19.00 -7.79 -4.81
CA LEU A 237 -17.91 -7.02 -4.22
C LEU A 237 -16.60 -7.82 -4.17
N LYS A 238 -16.68 -9.15 -4.07
CA LYS A 238 -15.50 -10.03 -3.96
C LYS A 238 -14.50 -9.82 -5.09
N GLN A 239 -14.94 -9.73 -6.34
CA GLN A 239 -14.04 -9.53 -7.47
C GLN A 239 -13.37 -8.14 -7.44
N CYS A 240 -14.10 -7.09 -7.04
CA CYS A 240 -13.55 -5.74 -6.86
C CYS A 240 -12.47 -5.70 -5.77
N PHE A 241 -12.73 -6.37 -4.64
CA PHE A 241 -11.79 -6.53 -3.54
C PHE A 241 -10.50 -7.24 -3.99
N LEU A 242 -10.64 -8.42 -4.60
CA LEU A 242 -9.51 -9.20 -5.08
C LEU A 242 -8.70 -8.42 -6.12
N TYR A 243 -9.38 -7.73 -7.03
CA TYR A 243 -8.73 -6.91 -8.05
C TYR A 243 -7.88 -5.78 -7.46
N TYR A 244 -8.36 -5.14 -6.39
CA TYR A 244 -7.62 -4.05 -5.75
C TYR A 244 -6.24 -4.48 -5.25
N SER A 245 -6.08 -5.75 -4.88
CA SER A 245 -4.81 -6.30 -4.39
C SER A 245 -3.68 -6.33 -5.44
N PHE A 246 -4.02 -6.18 -6.73
CA PHE A 246 -3.07 -6.09 -7.84
C PHE A 246 -2.53 -4.69 -8.06
N LEU A 247 -3.18 -3.64 -7.54
CA LEU A 247 -2.78 -2.26 -7.82
C LEU A 247 -1.41 -1.98 -7.18
N PRO A 248 -0.38 -1.60 -7.95
CA PRO A 248 0.97 -1.37 -7.43
C PRO A 248 0.99 -0.34 -6.28
N LYS A 249 1.65 -0.67 -5.16
CA LYS A 249 1.79 0.26 -4.02
C LYS A 249 2.64 1.49 -4.35
N SER A 250 3.47 1.40 -5.39
CA SER A 250 4.34 2.48 -5.84
C SER A 250 3.62 3.55 -6.67
N ARG A 251 2.31 3.40 -6.92
CA ARG A 251 1.52 4.27 -7.79
C ARG A 251 0.21 4.68 -7.14
N ILE A 252 -0.31 5.83 -7.59
CA ILE A 252 -1.53 6.43 -7.06
C ILE A 252 -2.71 6.10 -7.99
N PHE A 253 -3.66 5.37 -7.44
CA PHE A 253 -4.94 5.05 -8.09
C PHE A 253 -6.07 5.73 -7.32
N ASN A 254 -6.68 6.75 -7.93
CA ASN A 254 -7.87 7.37 -7.37
C ASN A 254 -9.11 6.51 -7.65
N ILE A 255 -10.22 6.84 -6.98
CA ILE A 255 -11.47 6.10 -7.09
C ILE A 255 -11.95 5.93 -8.54
N ASP A 256 -11.84 6.97 -9.38
CA ASP A 256 -12.32 6.91 -10.76
C ASP A 256 -11.50 5.94 -11.62
N LYS A 257 -10.16 5.89 -11.44
CA LYS A 257 -9.30 4.92 -12.14
C LYS A 257 -9.64 3.49 -11.72
N VAL A 258 -9.85 3.25 -10.43
CA VAL A 258 -10.17 1.90 -9.90
C VAL A 258 -11.54 1.45 -10.41
N VAL A 259 -12.55 2.33 -10.36
CA VAL A 259 -13.89 2.04 -10.87
C VAL A 259 -13.86 1.78 -12.38
N ALA A 260 -13.11 2.58 -13.15
CA ALA A 260 -12.93 2.37 -14.58
C ALA A 260 -12.33 0.98 -14.90
N MET A 261 -11.36 0.52 -14.11
CA MET A 261 -10.79 -0.82 -14.24
C MET A 261 -11.82 -1.92 -13.91
N TRP A 262 -12.59 -1.77 -12.82
CA TRP A 262 -13.63 -2.73 -12.46
C TRP A 262 -14.73 -2.85 -13.53
N ILE A 263 -15.14 -1.73 -14.12
CA ILE A 263 -16.09 -1.71 -15.26
C ILE A 263 -15.48 -2.45 -16.46
N SER A 264 -14.21 -2.20 -16.75
CA SER A 264 -13.51 -2.78 -17.90
C SER A 264 -13.36 -4.30 -17.78
N GLU A 265 -13.08 -4.79 -16.59
CA GLU A 265 -13.06 -6.24 -16.31
C GLU A 265 -14.47 -6.86 -16.31
N GLY A 266 -15.51 -6.05 -16.09
CA GLY A 266 -16.91 -6.48 -16.06
C GLY A 266 -17.39 -6.92 -14.67
N PHE A 267 -16.76 -6.43 -13.60
CA PHE A 267 -17.15 -6.74 -12.23
C PHE A 267 -18.39 -5.97 -11.77
N ILE A 268 -18.63 -4.81 -12.37
CA ILE A 268 -19.80 -3.98 -12.08
C ILE A 268 -20.89 -4.32 -13.09
N GLN A 269 -21.99 -4.91 -12.60
CA GLN A 269 -23.14 -5.31 -13.41
C GLN A 269 -24.31 -4.38 -13.10
N GLY A 270 -24.81 -3.69 -14.12
CA GLY A 270 -25.91 -2.73 -14.00
C GLY A 270 -26.24 -2.07 -15.33
N ASN A 271 -27.15 -1.09 -15.28
CA ASN A 271 -27.48 -0.29 -16.46
C ASN A 271 -26.29 0.58 -16.88
N SER A 272 -26.13 0.78 -18.19
CA SER A 272 -24.97 1.50 -18.74
C SER A 272 -24.86 2.96 -18.25
N SER A 273 -25.96 3.59 -17.82
CA SER A 273 -25.97 4.94 -17.28
C SER A 273 -25.31 5.07 -15.91
N ASP A 274 -25.34 4.01 -15.09
CA ASP A 274 -25.11 4.13 -13.64
C ASP A 274 -23.84 3.40 -13.17
N LEU A 275 -23.08 2.79 -14.08
CA LEU A 275 -21.95 1.93 -13.71
C LEU A 275 -20.87 2.66 -12.89
N GLU A 276 -20.54 3.93 -13.17
CA GLU A 276 -19.55 4.65 -12.36
C GLU A 276 -20.08 4.95 -10.95
N GLU A 277 -21.36 5.25 -10.80
CA GLU A 277 -21.96 5.50 -9.49
C GLU A 277 -22.05 4.21 -8.68
N LEU A 278 -22.52 3.12 -9.30
CA LEU A 278 -22.54 1.80 -8.69
C LEU A 278 -21.13 1.34 -8.27
N GLY A 279 -20.13 1.56 -9.14
CA GLY A 279 -18.74 1.28 -8.82
C GLY A 279 -18.20 2.11 -7.65
N ARG A 280 -18.55 3.40 -7.56
CA ARG A 280 -18.21 4.24 -6.41
C ARG A 280 -18.88 3.75 -5.13
N ASN A 281 -20.10 3.21 -5.20
CA ASN A 281 -20.77 2.62 -4.05
C ASN A 281 -20.07 1.33 -3.59
N TYR A 282 -19.65 0.47 -4.51
CA TYR A 282 -18.83 -0.71 -4.18
C TYR A 282 -17.50 -0.30 -3.53
N TYR A 283 -16.85 0.73 -4.04
CA TYR A 283 -15.62 1.26 -3.45
C TYR A 283 -15.83 1.75 -2.01
N LYS A 284 -16.91 2.51 -1.77
CA LYS A 284 -17.29 2.99 -0.43
C LYS A 284 -17.65 1.84 0.51
N GLU A 285 -18.29 0.78 0.01
CA GLU A 285 -18.57 -0.42 0.81
C GLU A 285 -17.27 -1.11 1.26
N LEU A 286 -16.28 -1.27 0.37
CA LEU A 286 -14.96 -1.80 0.76
C LEU A 286 -14.27 -0.95 1.83
N VAL A 287 -14.42 0.39 1.76
CA VAL A 287 -13.93 1.31 2.80
C VAL A 287 -14.68 1.09 4.12
N SER A 288 -16.00 0.97 4.08
CA SER A 288 -16.83 0.75 5.29
C SER A 288 -16.50 -0.59 5.99
N ARG A 289 -16.13 -1.60 5.21
CA ARG A 289 -15.67 -2.92 5.69
C ARG A 289 -14.21 -2.93 6.16
N SER A 290 -13.48 -1.81 6.07
CA SER A 290 -12.03 -1.71 6.33
C SER A 290 -11.16 -2.66 5.49
N MET A 291 -11.65 -3.06 4.32
CA MET A 291 -10.86 -3.88 3.38
C MET A 291 -9.88 -3.02 2.58
N ILE A 292 -10.21 -1.75 2.39
CA ILE A 292 -9.32 -0.68 1.91
C ILE A 292 -9.50 0.54 2.82
N GLU A 293 -8.46 1.34 3.01
CA GLU A 293 -8.48 2.47 3.93
C GLU A 293 -8.08 3.76 3.23
N PRO A 294 -8.77 4.89 3.47
CA PRO A 294 -8.41 6.17 2.86
C PRO A 294 -6.98 6.59 3.19
N ASP A 295 -6.23 6.98 2.16
CA ASP A 295 -4.93 7.59 2.32
C ASP A 295 -5.11 9.04 2.80
N LYS A 296 -4.59 9.34 3.98
CA LYS A 296 -4.72 10.67 4.59
C LYS A 296 -4.05 11.77 3.78
N LEU A 297 -2.99 11.45 3.03
CA LEU A 297 -2.27 12.42 2.21
C LEU A 297 -3.05 12.81 0.96
N TYR A 298 -4.00 11.97 0.54
CA TYR A 298 -4.75 12.09 -0.70
C TYR A 298 -6.26 11.91 -0.49
N ALA A 299 -6.76 12.30 0.68
CA ALA A 299 -8.15 12.07 1.08
C ALA A 299 -9.14 12.75 0.12
N GLU A 300 -8.81 13.94 -0.40
CA GLU A 300 -9.64 14.66 -1.37
C GLU A 300 -9.78 13.91 -2.70
N LEU A 301 -8.77 13.12 -3.08
CA LEU A 301 -8.77 12.29 -4.29
C LEU A 301 -9.37 10.90 -4.06
N TRP A 302 -9.87 10.61 -2.85
CA TRP A 302 -10.42 9.31 -2.47
C TRP A 302 -9.47 8.13 -2.74
N VAL A 303 -8.16 8.37 -2.68
CA VAL A 303 -7.14 7.32 -2.79
C VAL A 303 -7.22 6.47 -1.53
N CYS A 304 -7.19 5.16 -1.70
CA CYS A 304 -7.15 4.21 -0.58
C CYS A 304 -5.93 3.31 -0.68
N ASN A 305 -5.52 2.76 0.46
CA ASN A 305 -4.47 1.76 0.59
C ASN A 305 -5.09 0.46 1.10
N MET A 306 -4.58 -0.68 0.64
CA MET A 306 -4.94 -1.99 1.19
C MET A 306 -3.83 -2.42 2.14
N HIS A 307 -4.18 -2.65 3.41
CA HIS A 307 -3.23 -3.08 4.43
C HIS A 307 -2.58 -4.42 4.04
N ASP A 308 -1.30 -4.62 4.36
CA ASP A 308 -0.51 -5.75 3.89
C ASP A 308 -1.14 -7.11 4.24
N VAL A 309 -1.63 -7.28 5.47
CA VAL A 309 -2.36 -8.50 5.89
C VAL A 309 -3.58 -8.79 4.99
N VAL A 310 -4.38 -7.76 4.66
CA VAL A 310 -5.56 -7.90 3.81
C VAL A 310 -5.14 -8.17 2.35
N ARG A 311 -4.09 -7.50 1.90
CA ARG A 311 -3.53 -7.66 0.56
C ARG A 311 -2.96 -9.05 0.35
N SER A 312 -2.17 -9.58 1.28
CA SER A 312 -1.63 -10.94 1.21
C SER A 312 -2.72 -11.99 1.16
N PHE A 313 -3.80 -11.81 1.93
CA PHE A 313 -4.98 -12.67 1.82
C PHE A 313 -5.62 -12.61 0.42
N ALA A 314 -5.90 -11.41 -0.10
CA ALA A 314 -6.50 -11.24 -1.42
C ALA A 314 -5.63 -11.82 -2.56
N GLN A 315 -4.31 -11.64 -2.46
CA GLN A 315 -3.34 -12.19 -3.40
C GLN A 315 -3.32 -13.72 -3.34
N TYR A 316 -3.36 -14.31 -2.13
CA TYR A 316 -3.46 -15.76 -1.99
C TYR A 316 -4.73 -16.32 -2.66
N MET A 317 -5.87 -15.65 -2.49
CA MET A 317 -7.14 -16.05 -3.09
C MET A 317 -7.15 -16.00 -4.63
N THR A 318 -6.16 -15.34 -5.24
CA THR A 318 -6.05 -15.16 -6.70
C THR A 318 -4.78 -15.75 -7.30
N LYS A 319 -3.98 -16.46 -6.50
CA LYS A 319 -2.66 -16.99 -6.90
C LYS A 319 -2.68 -17.85 -8.17
N ASP A 320 -3.81 -18.51 -8.44
CA ASP A 320 -3.97 -19.40 -9.60
C ASP A 320 -4.42 -18.65 -10.87
N GLU A 321 -4.87 -17.40 -10.74
CA GLU A 321 -5.36 -16.57 -11.84
C GLU A 321 -4.49 -15.33 -12.09
N ALA A 322 -3.66 -14.93 -11.13
CA ALA A 322 -2.96 -13.67 -11.16
C ALA A 322 -1.53 -13.77 -10.63
N LEU A 323 -0.65 -13.00 -11.26
CA LEU A 323 0.74 -12.86 -10.87
C LEU A 323 1.05 -11.41 -10.54
N ILE A 324 1.71 -11.20 -9.40
CA ILE A 324 2.30 -9.92 -9.01
C ILE A 324 3.80 -10.11 -8.98
N ALA A 325 4.47 -9.50 -9.94
CA ALA A 325 5.91 -9.54 -10.11
C ALA A 325 6.54 -8.29 -9.48
N GLN A 326 7.69 -8.42 -8.86
CA GLN A 326 8.50 -7.29 -8.42
C GLN A 326 9.72 -7.14 -9.32
N ASP A 327 10.04 -5.91 -9.68
CA ASP A 327 11.24 -5.60 -10.45
C ASP A 327 12.50 -6.18 -9.79
N GLY A 328 13.35 -6.83 -10.59
CA GLY A 328 14.53 -7.56 -10.11
C GLY A 328 14.26 -8.92 -9.46
N ASP A 329 13.02 -9.43 -9.45
CA ASP A 329 12.74 -10.80 -9.06
C ASP A 329 13.27 -11.77 -10.13
N ASN A 330 14.39 -12.43 -9.81
CA ASN A 330 15.10 -13.35 -10.70
C ASN A 330 14.22 -14.52 -11.19
N ASP A 331 13.12 -14.81 -10.49
CA ASP A 331 12.22 -15.92 -10.82
C ASP A 331 10.97 -15.48 -11.63
N ILE A 332 10.86 -14.21 -12.05
CA ILE A 332 9.72 -13.77 -12.87
C ILE A 332 9.55 -14.63 -14.13
N LEU A 333 10.65 -14.93 -14.81
CA LEU A 333 10.63 -15.74 -16.03
C LEU A 333 10.22 -17.19 -15.75
N GLY A 334 10.64 -17.75 -14.61
CA GLY A 334 10.22 -19.08 -14.16
C GLY A 334 8.71 -19.13 -13.90
N LYS A 335 8.20 -18.16 -13.14
CA LYS A 335 6.76 -18.02 -12.85
C LYS A 335 5.94 -17.84 -14.12
N LEU A 336 6.32 -16.91 -15.00
CA LEU A 336 5.65 -16.65 -16.29
C LEU A 336 5.73 -17.83 -17.26
N GLY A 337 6.74 -18.70 -17.14
CA GLY A 337 6.86 -19.92 -17.95
C GLY A 337 6.02 -21.09 -17.42
N SER A 338 5.76 -21.13 -16.10
CA SER A 338 5.12 -22.27 -15.43
C SER A 338 3.59 -22.31 -15.56
N GLN A 339 2.94 -21.15 -15.62
CA GLN A 339 1.48 -21.03 -15.59
C GLN A 339 1.01 -19.86 -16.44
N LYS A 340 -0.22 -19.97 -16.96
CA LYS A 340 -0.92 -18.89 -17.64
C LYS A 340 -1.76 -18.09 -16.65
N PHE A 341 -1.58 -16.77 -16.66
CA PHE A 341 -2.31 -15.86 -15.79
C PHE A 341 -3.37 -15.07 -16.58
N LEU A 342 -4.44 -14.69 -15.89
CA LEU A 342 -5.47 -13.77 -16.38
C LEU A 342 -5.13 -12.32 -16.03
N ARG A 343 -4.38 -12.09 -14.94
CA ARG A 343 -4.03 -10.76 -14.45
C ARG A 343 -2.54 -10.71 -14.14
N LEU A 344 -1.85 -9.70 -14.65
CA LEU A 344 -0.44 -9.48 -14.40
C LEU A 344 -0.24 -8.06 -13.87
N SER A 345 0.43 -7.94 -12.74
CA SER A 345 0.86 -6.66 -12.17
C SER A 345 2.36 -6.68 -11.91
N ILE A 346 3.04 -5.59 -12.27
CA ILE A 346 4.50 -5.49 -12.16
C ILE A 346 4.82 -4.25 -11.33
N GLU A 347 5.39 -4.47 -10.15
CA GLU A 347 5.73 -3.44 -9.17
C GLU A 347 7.21 -3.07 -9.24
N THR A 348 7.54 -1.79 -9.09
CA THR A 348 8.94 -1.34 -8.95
C THR A 348 9.43 -1.46 -7.50
N ASN A 349 10.66 -1.93 -7.32
CA ASN A 349 11.31 -2.06 -6.01
C ASN A 349 11.94 -0.75 -5.48
N ARG A 350 11.76 0.39 -6.18
CA ARG A 350 12.36 1.73 -5.91
C ARG A 350 13.89 1.79 -5.79
N SER A 351 14.57 0.65 -5.78
CA SER A 351 16.00 0.51 -5.50
C SER A 351 16.81 0.42 -6.80
N GLN A 352 16.17 -0.09 -7.86
CA GLN A 352 16.72 -0.19 -9.20
C GLN A 352 15.63 0.19 -10.21
N SER A 353 16.03 0.89 -11.27
CA SER A 353 15.21 1.11 -12.47
C SER A 353 15.40 -0.12 -13.36
N GLY A 354 14.77 -1.24 -13.03
CA GLY A 354 14.80 -2.39 -13.92
C GLY A 354 13.87 -2.15 -15.12
N GLU A 355 14.42 -2.38 -16.31
CA GLU A 355 13.64 -2.47 -17.54
C GLU A 355 13.17 -3.91 -17.69
N LEU A 356 11.87 -4.11 -17.97
CA LEU A 356 11.35 -5.42 -18.33
C LEU A 356 11.29 -5.56 -19.85
N ASP A 357 11.94 -6.58 -20.39
CA ASP A 357 11.84 -6.92 -21.81
C ASP A 357 10.43 -7.47 -22.11
N TRP A 358 9.74 -6.84 -23.08
CA TRP A 358 8.45 -7.29 -23.61
C TRP A 358 8.42 -8.78 -23.93
N LYS A 359 9.54 -9.33 -24.42
CA LYS A 359 9.60 -10.74 -24.83
C LYS A 359 9.27 -11.72 -23.71
N SER A 360 9.57 -11.33 -22.49
CA SER A 360 9.27 -12.09 -21.27
C SER A 360 7.77 -12.35 -21.10
N LEU A 361 6.93 -11.49 -21.67
CA LEU A 361 5.49 -11.53 -21.52
C LEU A 361 4.77 -12.29 -22.65
N HIS A 362 5.47 -12.68 -23.73
CA HIS A 362 4.85 -13.31 -24.91
C HIS A 362 4.12 -14.63 -24.62
N ALA A 363 4.54 -15.38 -23.61
CA ALA A 363 3.89 -16.64 -23.25
C ALA A 363 2.46 -16.44 -22.68
N GLN A 364 2.12 -15.22 -22.27
CA GLN A 364 0.94 -14.90 -21.48
C GLN A 364 -0.27 -14.43 -22.32
N GLN A 365 -0.68 -15.25 -23.28
CA GLN A 365 -1.77 -14.93 -24.23
C GLN A 365 -3.17 -14.83 -23.59
N SER A 366 -3.35 -15.38 -22.38
CA SER A 366 -4.61 -15.36 -21.64
C SER A 366 -4.86 -14.09 -20.84
N VAL A 367 -3.86 -13.20 -20.76
CA VAL A 367 -3.92 -12.02 -19.89
C VAL A 367 -5.03 -11.07 -20.35
N ARG A 368 -5.88 -10.72 -19.39
CA ARG A 368 -6.98 -9.75 -19.51
C ARG A 368 -6.62 -8.41 -18.88
N THR A 369 -5.78 -8.42 -17.84
CA THR A 369 -5.30 -7.21 -17.16
C THR A 369 -3.78 -7.19 -17.14
N LEU A 370 -3.17 -6.12 -17.65
CA LEU A 370 -1.75 -5.83 -17.49
C LEU A 370 -1.58 -4.45 -16.84
N ILE A 371 -0.99 -4.43 -15.65
CA ILE A 371 -0.60 -3.20 -14.94
C ILE A 371 0.90 -3.21 -14.74
N SER A 372 1.61 -2.22 -15.27
CA SER A 372 3.05 -2.08 -15.08
C SER A 372 3.39 -0.73 -14.45
N ALA A 373 4.04 -0.78 -13.29
CA ALA A 373 4.68 0.37 -12.64
C ALA A 373 6.18 0.45 -12.98
N VAL A 374 6.67 -0.40 -13.88
CA VAL A 374 8.02 -0.36 -14.45
C VAL A 374 7.94 -0.08 -15.95
N GLN A 375 9.02 0.44 -16.51
CA GLN A 375 9.14 0.61 -17.94
C GLN A 375 9.22 -0.74 -18.63
N ILE A 376 8.35 -0.95 -19.61
CA ILE A 376 8.40 -2.11 -20.49
C ILE A 376 9.16 -1.69 -21.75
N LYS A 377 10.30 -2.33 -22.00
CA LYS A 377 11.09 -2.09 -23.20
C LYS A 377 10.50 -2.90 -24.34
N MET A 378 10.13 -2.20 -25.41
CA MET A 378 9.69 -2.80 -26.66
C MET A 378 10.71 -2.51 -27.76
N MET A 379 10.96 -3.49 -28.62
CA MET A 379 11.85 -3.36 -29.77
C MET A 379 11.02 -3.25 -31.06
N PRO A 380 11.55 -2.60 -32.12
CA PRO A 380 10.89 -2.59 -33.43
C PRO A 380 10.58 -4.01 -33.92
N GLY A 381 9.31 -4.26 -34.28
CA GLY A 381 8.80 -5.58 -34.67
C GLY A 381 8.04 -6.32 -33.56
N ASP A 382 8.13 -5.86 -32.31
CA ASP A 382 7.29 -6.37 -31.22
C ASP A 382 5.83 -5.99 -31.45
N SER A 383 4.90 -6.88 -31.08
CA SER A 383 3.48 -6.70 -31.33
C SER A 383 2.61 -7.08 -30.13
N LEU A 384 1.56 -6.28 -29.95
CA LEU A 384 0.50 -6.49 -28.98
C LEU A 384 -0.50 -7.59 -29.36
N VAL A 385 -0.45 -8.16 -30.57
CA VAL A 385 -1.36 -9.27 -30.99
C VAL A 385 -1.37 -10.42 -29.99
N THR A 386 -0.23 -10.67 -29.34
CA THR A 386 -0.08 -11.72 -28.33
C THR A 386 -1.11 -11.59 -27.19
N PHE A 387 -1.50 -10.36 -26.85
CA PHE A 387 -2.48 -10.03 -25.80
C PHE A 387 -3.89 -9.89 -26.35
N SER A 388 -4.32 -10.85 -27.17
CA SER A 388 -5.63 -10.82 -27.82
C SER A 388 -6.81 -10.74 -26.83
N SER A 389 -6.65 -11.24 -25.61
CA SER A 389 -7.70 -11.23 -24.57
C SER A 389 -7.71 -9.98 -23.68
N LEU A 390 -6.80 -9.02 -23.91
CA LEU A 390 -6.59 -7.89 -23.02
C LEU A 390 -7.79 -6.95 -23.00
N ARG A 391 -8.23 -6.61 -21.77
CA ARG A 391 -9.31 -5.66 -21.47
C ARG A 391 -8.78 -4.41 -20.79
N THR A 392 -7.76 -4.56 -19.95
CA THR A 392 -7.18 -3.47 -19.17
C THR A 392 -5.68 -3.43 -19.39
N LEU A 393 -5.19 -2.31 -19.93
CA LEU A 393 -3.78 -2.01 -20.08
C LEU A 393 -3.45 -0.71 -19.35
N HIS A 394 -2.60 -0.79 -18.33
CA HIS A 394 -2.07 0.36 -17.61
C HIS A 394 -0.55 0.27 -17.60
N ILE A 395 0.13 1.16 -18.29
CA ILE A 395 1.59 1.13 -18.41
C ILE A 395 2.17 2.52 -18.26
N GLU A 396 3.37 2.54 -17.71
CA GLU A 396 4.25 3.69 -17.71
C GLU A 396 5.44 3.36 -18.60
N SER A 397 5.65 4.11 -19.68
CA SER A 397 6.76 3.86 -20.60
C SER A 397 7.16 5.09 -21.37
N ALA A 398 8.47 5.35 -21.45
CA ALA A 398 9.04 6.44 -22.22
C ALA A 398 9.18 6.11 -23.73
N ASP A 399 9.15 4.84 -24.14
CA ASP A 399 9.27 4.47 -25.56
C ASP A 399 8.04 3.69 -26.02
N MET A 400 7.20 4.38 -26.80
CA MET A 400 5.84 3.96 -27.10
C MET A 400 5.54 3.97 -28.60
N ALA A 401 6.51 4.32 -29.46
CA ALA A 401 6.30 4.36 -30.91
C ALA A 401 5.79 3.02 -31.44
N VAL A 402 6.40 1.92 -31.00
CA VAL A 402 6.03 0.54 -31.40
C VAL A 402 4.68 0.11 -30.82
N LEU A 403 4.38 0.48 -29.57
CA LEU A 403 3.09 0.13 -28.96
C LEU A 403 1.95 0.83 -29.70
N VAL A 404 2.09 2.13 -29.93
CA VAL A 404 1.10 2.99 -30.59
C VAL A 404 0.72 2.43 -31.95
N GLU A 405 1.67 1.95 -32.74
CA GLU A 405 1.39 1.35 -34.05
C GLU A 405 0.51 0.09 -33.98
N SER A 406 0.60 -0.70 -32.91
CA SER A 406 -0.10 -1.98 -32.75
C SER A 406 -1.32 -1.94 -31.82
N LEU A 407 -1.58 -0.82 -31.12
CA LEU A 407 -2.70 -0.68 -30.16
C LEU A 407 -4.07 -1.10 -30.72
N TYR A 408 -4.36 -0.76 -31.98
CA TYR A 408 -5.64 -1.07 -32.62
C TYR A 408 -5.93 -2.57 -32.75
N GLN A 409 -4.91 -3.42 -32.59
CA GLN A 409 -5.03 -4.88 -32.65
C GLN A 409 -5.66 -5.46 -31.38
N LEU A 410 -5.65 -4.71 -30.27
CA LEU A 410 -6.27 -5.08 -29.00
C LEU A 410 -7.79 -4.86 -29.04
N LYS A 411 -8.50 -5.71 -29.79
CA LYS A 411 -9.95 -5.58 -30.06
C LYS A 411 -10.84 -5.67 -28.83
N HIS A 412 -10.35 -6.30 -27.75
CA HIS A 412 -11.08 -6.48 -26.49
C HIS A 412 -10.78 -5.40 -25.44
N LEU A 413 -9.88 -4.46 -25.75
CA LEU A 413 -9.44 -3.44 -24.80
C LEU A 413 -10.58 -2.47 -24.48
N ARG A 414 -10.78 -2.24 -23.18
CA ARG A 414 -11.79 -1.36 -22.59
C ARG A 414 -11.16 -0.24 -21.78
N TYR A 415 -10.01 -0.48 -21.17
CA TYR A 415 -9.23 0.51 -20.44
C TYR A 415 -7.82 0.59 -21.01
N LEU A 416 -7.41 1.80 -21.39
CA LEU A 416 -6.06 2.13 -21.78
C LEU A 416 -5.57 3.31 -20.94
N ALA A 417 -4.54 3.09 -20.13
CA ALA A 417 -3.79 4.15 -19.47
C ALA A 417 -2.34 4.15 -19.91
N LEU A 418 -1.92 5.27 -20.47
CA LEU A 418 -0.54 5.58 -20.82
C LEU A 418 -0.09 6.70 -19.88
N VAL A 419 0.84 6.39 -18.99
CA VAL A 419 1.34 7.32 -17.98
C VAL A 419 2.75 7.76 -18.36
N ASN A 420 3.00 9.07 -18.35
CA ASN A 420 4.29 9.68 -18.67
C ASN A 420 4.86 9.22 -20.03
N ALA A 421 3.98 8.93 -20.99
CA ALA A 421 4.38 8.38 -22.27
C ALA A 421 4.89 9.45 -23.23
N ASP A 422 6.00 9.15 -23.93
CA ASP A 422 6.57 10.02 -24.95
C ASP A 422 5.83 9.89 -26.29
N ILE A 423 4.54 10.21 -26.28
CA ILE A 423 3.67 10.14 -27.46
C ILE A 423 3.36 11.54 -27.98
N SER A 424 3.64 11.79 -29.26
CA SER A 424 3.29 13.03 -29.94
C SER A 424 1.94 12.96 -30.65
N ILE A 425 1.56 11.77 -31.12
CA ILE A 425 0.34 11.52 -31.90
C ILE A 425 -0.21 10.14 -31.52
N LEU A 426 -1.53 10.05 -31.36
CA LEU A 426 -2.25 8.77 -31.32
C LEU A 426 -2.60 8.33 -32.75
N PRO A 427 -2.60 7.03 -33.05
CA PRO A 427 -2.69 6.54 -34.42
C PRO A 427 -4.12 6.67 -34.95
N GLU A 428 -4.30 6.97 -36.24
CA GLU A 428 -5.64 7.09 -36.85
C GLU A 428 -6.45 5.78 -36.86
N ASN A 429 -5.81 4.66 -36.57
CA ASN A 429 -6.49 3.38 -36.42
C ASN A 429 -7.10 3.19 -35.01
N ILE A 430 -6.91 4.11 -34.06
CA ILE A 430 -7.50 4.01 -32.71
C ILE A 430 -9.02 3.91 -32.76
N GLY A 431 -9.67 4.57 -33.72
CA GLY A 431 -11.11 4.46 -33.94
C GLY A 431 -11.63 3.06 -34.29
N LYS A 432 -10.75 2.06 -34.51
CA LYS A 432 -11.10 0.64 -34.68
C LYS A 432 -11.35 -0.06 -33.34
N MET A 433 -10.91 0.49 -32.22
CA MET A 433 -11.02 -0.10 -30.87
C MET A 433 -12.43 0.13 -30.28
N LYS A 434 -13.45 -0.50 -30.87
CA LYS A 434 -14.88 -0.23 -30.58
C LYS A 434 -15.34 -0.49 -29.15
N LEU A 435 -14.57 -1.28 -28.40
CA LEU A 435 -14.86 -1.60 -27.01
C LEU A 435 -14.15 -0.68 -26.01
N LEU A 436 -13.35 0.28 -26.46
CA LEU A 436 -12.62 1.18 -25.58
C LEU A 436 -13.60 2.11 -24.84
N GLN A 437 -13.55 2.08 -23.51
CA GLN A 437 -14.42 2.83 -22.60
C GLN A 437 -13.67 3.91 -21.83
N PHE A 438 -12.40 3.67 -21.51
CA PHE A 438 -11.59 4.58 -20.70
C PHE A 438 -10.22 4.79 -21.36
N LEU A 439 -9.89 6.03 -21.67
CA LEU A 439 -8.60 6.43 -22.24
C LEU A 439 -7.95 7.49 -21.34
N VAL A 440 -6.82 7.14 -20.74
CA VAL A 440 -6.12 7.96 -19.74
C VAL A 440 -4.70 8.24 -20.21
N LEU A 441 -4.40 9.50 -20.53
CA LEU A 441 -3.12 9.95 -21.11
C LEU A 441 -2.40 10.93 -20.18
N VAL A 442 -2.19 10.50 -18.93
CA VAL A 442 -1.61 11.36 -17.89
C VAL A 442 -0.12 11.55 -18.15
N GLY A 443 0.36 12.80 -18.11
CA GLY A 443 1.79 13.10 -18.30
C GLY A 443 2.29 12.96 -19.74
N CYS A 444 1.40 12.76 -20.72
CA CYS A 444 1.76 12.66 -22.14
C CYS A 444 1.97 14.06 -22.77
N ILE A 445 2.93 14.83 -22.27
CA ILE A 445 3.05 16.28 -22.53
C ILE A 445 3.30 16.66 -23.99
N LYS A 446 3.77 15.73 -24.85
CA LYS A 446 4.02 15.99 -26.27
C LYS A 446 2.78 15.80 -27.16
N LEU A 447 1.69 15.27 -26.61
CA LEU A 447 0.46 15.01 -27.36
C LEU A 447 -0.33 16.31 -27.56
N VAL A 448 -0.30 16.84 -28.79
CA VAL A 448 -0.93 18.13 -29.12
C VAL A 448 -2.36 17.94 -29.65
N ASN A 449 -2.59 16.94 -30.50
CA ASN A 449 -3.88 16.72 -31.16
C ASN A 449 -4.32 15.27 -31.02
N LEU A 450 -5.63 15.05 -30.84
CA LEU A 450 -6.23 13.74 -31.01
C LEU A 450 -6.54 13.46 -32.50
N PRO A 451 -6.44 12.20 -32.93
CA PRO A 451 -6.81 11.80 -34.29
C PRO A 451 -8.32 11.96 -34.52
N ASP A 452 -8.72 12.27 -35.76
CA ASP A 452 -10.13 12.47 -36.12
C ASP A 452 -10.95 11.19 -35.88
N SER A 453 -10.31 10.02 -36.04
CA SER A 453 -10.93 8.72 -35.76
C SER A 453 -11.35 8.50 -34.31
N ILE A 454 -10.94 9.32 -33.33
CA ILE A 454 -11.34 9.17 -31.93
C ILE A 454 -12.87 9.26 -31.76
N VAL A 455 -13.55 10.04 -32.61
CA VAL A 455 -15.01 10.20 -32.60
C VAL A 455 -15.75 8.91 -32.95
N LYS A 456 -15.04 7.91 -33.47
CA LYS A 456 -15.58 6.59 -33.80
C LYS A 456 -15.63 5.64 -32.59
N LEU A 457 -15.11 6.06 -31.43
CA LEU A 457 -15.12 5.31 -30.17
C LEU A 457 -16.45 5.49 -29.43
N GLY A 458 -17.54 4.99 -30.00
CA GLY A 458 -18.89 5.21 -29.47
C GLY A 458 -19.14 4.70 -28.04
N GLN A 459 -18.28 3.85 -27.48
CA GLN A 459 -18.36 3.37 -26.10
C GLN A 459 -17.51 4.17 -25.11
N LEU A 460 -16.80 5.21 -25.54
CA LEU A 460 -15.92 5.99 -24.69
C LEU A 460 -16.75 6.73 -23.62
N ARG A 461 -16.30 6.62 -22.37
CA ARG A 461 -16.97 7.13 -21.16
C ARG A 461 -16.09 8.13 -20.41
N LEU A 462 -14.79 7.85 -20.37
CA LEU A 462 -13.80 8.76 -19.77
C LEU A 462 -12.66 8.95 -20.75
N LEU A 463 -12.34 10.21 -20.97
CA LEU A 463 -11.11 10.64 -21.61
C LEU A 463 -10.35 11.51 -20.62
N SER A 464 -9.05 11.29 -20.47
CA SER A 464 -8.19 12.16 -19.67
C SER A 464 -6.99 12.54 -20.52
N LEU A 465 -6.82 13.83 -20.75
CA LEU A 465 -5.83 14.38 -21.66
C LEU A 465 -4.78 15.23 -20.92
N PRO A 466 -3.57 15.37 -21.50
CA PRO A 466 -2.64 16.40 -21.09
C PRO A 466 -3.24 17.79 -21.39
N GLY A 467 -2.85 18.79 -20.58
CA GLY A 467 -3.30 20.17 -20.78
C GLY A 467 -2.88 20.70 -22.16
N GLY A 468 -3.79 21.39 -22.84
CA GLY A 468 -3.55 21.97 -24.17
C GLY A 468 -3.77 21.01 -25.36
N CYS A 469 -4.17 19.76 -25.11
CA CYS A 469 -4.52 18.83 -26.17
C CYS A 469 -5.84 19.21 -26.85
N MET A 470 -5.85 19.30 -28.18
CA MET A 470 -7.03 19.65 -28.97
C MET A 470 -7.86 18.41 -29.33
N VAL A 471 -9.18 18.52 -29.13
CA VAL A 471 -10.16 17.51 -29.57
C VAL A 471 -10.67 17.82 -30.99
N PRO A 472 -10.90 16.80 -31.84
CA PRO A 472 -11.31 17.00 -33.22
C PRO A 472 -12.78 17.44 -33.35
N ARG A 473 -13.16 17.89 -34.55
CA ARG A 473 -14.56 18.20 -34.86
C ARG A 473 -15.43 16.94 -34.76
N GLY A 474 -16.66 17.09 -34.28
CA GLY A 474 -17.58 15.97 -34.10
C GLY A 474 -17.38 15.18 -32.80
N PHE A 475 -16.49 15.63 -31.91
CA PHE A 475 -16.33 15.02 -30.58
C PHE A 475 -17.64 14.99 -29.77
N SER A 476 -18.55 15.94 -29.99
CA SER A 476 -19.90 15.96 -29.42
C SER A 476 -20.76 14.74 -29.80
N GLY A 477 -20.37 13.97 -30.82
CA GLY A 477 -21.02 12.72 -31.20
C GLY A 477 -20.76 11.55 -30.23
N LEU A 478 -19.82 11.70 -29.27
CA LEU A 478 -19.54 10.69 -28.24
C LEU A 478 -20.53 10.79 -27.08
N THR A 479 -21.75 10.29 -27.28
CA THR A 479 -22.87 10.45 -26.32
C THR A 479 -22.73 9.65 -25.02
N ASN A 480 -21.83 8.67 -24.97
CA ASN A 480 -21.57 7.86 -23.77
C ASN A 480 -20.54 8.49 -22.82
N MET A 481 -19.96 9.63 -23.18
CA MET A 481 -19.02 10.35 -22.33
C MET A 481 -19.67 10.76 -21.00
N ARG A 482 -18.90 10.61 -19.93
CA ARG A 482 -19.22 10.96 -18.54
C ARG A 482 -18.20 11.93 -17.97
N ARG A 483 -16.95 11.87 -18.44
CA ARG A 483 -15.86 12.75 -18.01
C ARG A 483 -14.84 12.99 -19.11
N LEU A 484 -14.37 14.23 -19.22
CA LEU A 484 -13.28 14.69 -20.09
C LEU A 484 -12.18 15.34 -19.25
#